data_AF-A0A2M8QWX9-F1
#
_entry.id   AF-A0A2M8QWX9-F1
#
_cell.length_a   1.000
_cell.length_b   1.000
_cell.length_c   1.000
_cell.angle_alpha   90.00
_cell.angle_beta   90.00
_cell.angle_gamma   90.00
#
_symmetry.space_group_name_H-M   'P 1'
#
loop_
_entity.id
_entity.type
_entity.pdbx_description
1 polymer ?
#
loop_
_entity_poly.entity_id
_entity_poly.type
_entity_poly.pdbx_seq_one_letter_code
_entity_poly.pdbx_strand_id
1 'polypeptide(L)'
;VGKAGADTFTFASNFGQDVIKDFAARGPAHDTIEFSKSVFDSFASVLSHAAQSGHDVVIATGSDTLTLKNTQLDKLNSHDFHFA
;
A
#
# COMPACT_ATOMS: atom_id res chain seq x y z
N VAL A 1 -9.04 6.62 5.99
CA VAL A 1 -8.56 8.00 5.76
C VAL A 1 -7.40 8.21 6.72
N GLY A 2 -6.22 8.52 6.18
CA GLY A 2 -5.07 8.93 7.00
C GLY A 2 -5.38 10.25 7.70
N LYS A 3 -4.94 10.40 8.94
CA LYS A 3 -5.08 11.65 9.70
C LYS A 3 -3.84 12.51 9.44
N ALA A 4 -3.69 13.61 10.17
CA ALA A 4 -2.44 14.37 10.14
C ALA A 4 -1.34 13.57 10.86
N GLY A 5 -0.20 13.36 10.20
CA GLY A 5 0.94 12.65 10.75
C GLY A 5 1.36 11.47 9.88
N ALA A 6 2.32 10.68 10.37
CA ALA A 6 2.68 9.39 9.78
C ALA A 6 1.67 8.33 10.24
N ASP A 7 0.94 7.72 9.32
CA ASP A 7 0.01 6.65 9.61
C ASP A 7 0.57 5.27 9.22
N THR A 8 0.07 4.23 9.90
CA THR A 8 0.30 2.83 9.49
C THR A 8 -1.04 2.19 9.14
N PHE A 9 -1.16 1.70 7.90
CA PHE A 9 -2.32 1.00 7.39
C PHE A 9 -2.06 -0.51 7.39
N THR A 10 -2.72 -1.25 8.27
CA THR A 10 -2.53 -2.70 8.40
C THR A 10 -3.59 -3.49 7.61
N PHE A 11 -3.15 -4.46 6.82
CA PHE A 11 -3.99 -5.34 6.01
C PHE A 11 -3.65 -6.82 6.28
N ALA A 12 -4.64 -7.59 6.71
CA ALA A 12 -4.59 -9.03 6.86
C ALA A 12 -5.40 -9.72 5.77
N SER A 13 -5.37 -11.06 5.68
CA SER A 13 -6.10 -11.80 4.64
C SER A 13 -7.59 -11.45 4.62
N ASN A 14 -8.19 -11.40 3.43
CA ASN A 14 -9.59 -11.06 3.20
C ASN A 14 -9.93 -9.61 3.56
N PHE A 15 -9.01 -8.67 3.28
CA PHE A 15 -9.27 -7.24 3.48
C PHE A 15 -10.26 -6.65 2.46
N GLY A 16 -10.59 -7.39 1.39
CA GLY A 16 -11.54 -6.95 0.38
C GLY A 16 -10.98 -5.83 -0.48
N GLN A 17 -11.79 -4.80 -0.75
CA GLN A 17 -11.43 -3.70 -1.65
C GLN A 17 -11.32 -2.39 -0.88
N ASP A 18 -10.08 -1.95 -0.67
CA ASP A 18 -9.77 -0.75 0.11
C ASP A 18 -9.13 0.35 -0.73
N VAL A 19 -9.37 1.60 -0.31
CA VAL A 19 -8.86 2.80 -0.98
C VAL A 19 -8.22 3.74 0.04
N ILE A 20 -6.91 4.00 -0.12
CA ILE A 20 -6.18 5.04 0.60
C ILE A 20 -6.10 6.28 -0.29
N LYS A 21 -6.67 7.39 0.18
CA LYS A 21 -6.80 8.62 -0.62
C LYS A 21 -5.57 9.52 -0.61
N ASP A 22 -4.83 9.51 0.49
CA ASP A 22 -3.80 10.51 0.81
C ASP A 22 -2.50 9.83 1.26
N PHE A 23 -2.05 8.79 0.54
CA PHE A 23 -0.82 8.06 0.91
C PHE A 23 0.43 8.93 0.72
N ALA A 24 1.08 9.27 1.82
CA ALA A 24 2.29 10.09 1.81
C ALA A 24 3.55 9.21 1.87
N ALA A 25 4.05 8.75 0.71
CA ALA A 25 5.25 7.90 0.61
C ALA A 25 6.59 8.58 1.02
N ARG A 26 6.57 9.85 1.46
CA ARG A 26 7.77 10.61 1.84
C ARG A 26 7.43 11.84 2.68
N GLY A 27 8.45 12.34 3.40
CA GLY A 27 8.38 13.57 4.17
C GLY A 27 8.03 13.32 5.64
N PRO A 28 7.74 14.38 6.41
CA PRO A 28 7.49 14.27 7.85
C PRO A 28 6.18 13.55 8.21
N ALA A 29 5.30 13.35 7.24
CA ALA A 29 4.06 12.59 7.36
C ALA A 29 4.17 11.28 6.55
N HIS A 30 5.32 10.60 6.63
CA HIS A 30 5.55 9.37 5.85
C HIS A 30 4.63 8.24 6.32
N ASP A 31 3.71 7.83 5.46
CA ASP A 31 2.79 6.73 5.71
C ASP A 31 3.43 5.38 5.39
N THR A 32 3.01 4.36 6.14
CA THR A 32 3.45 2.98 5.98
C THR A 32 2.27 2.05 5.79
N ILE A 33 2.47 0.98 5.04
CA ILE A 33 1.51 -0.10 4.85
C ILE A 33 2.09 -1.36 5.47
N GLU A 34 1.36 -1.96 6.40
CA GLU A 34 1.72 -3.24 7.00
C GLU A 34 0.85 -4.34 6.41
N PHE A 35 1.46 -5.26 5.66
CA PHE A 35 0.78 -6.47 5.22
C PHE A 35 1.09 -7.62 6.18
N SER A 36 0.08 -8.46 6.46
CA SER A 36 0.39 -9.75 7.05
C SER A 36 1.25 -10.59 6.11
N LYS A 37 2.21 -11.34 6.64
CA LYS A 37 3.03 -12.30 5.86
C LYS A 37 2.22 -13.37 5.13
N SER A 38 0.98 -13.59 5.55
CA SER A 38 0.03 -14.47 4.87
C SER A 38 -0.50 -13.88 3.55
N VAL A 39 -0.40 -12.57 3.34
CA VAL A 39 -0.85 -11.84 2.15
C VAL A 39 0.33 -11.53 1.23
N PHE A 40 1.34 -10.87 1.77
CA PHE A 40 2.61 -10.57 1.09
C PHE A 40 3.76 -10.80 2.06
N ASP A 41 4.85 -11.40 1.60
CA ASP A 41 6.03 -11.69 2.42
C ASP A 41 7.17 -10.67 2.25
N SER A 42 7.08 -9.82 1.23
CA SER A 42 8.17 -8.94 0.81
C SER A 42 7.68 -7.82 -0.12
N PHE A 43 8.46 -6.74 -0.18
CA PHE A 43 8.20 -5.61 -1.09
C PHE A 43 8.26 -6.04 -2.56
N ALA A 44 9.13 -6.99 -2.91
CA ALA A 44 9.18 -7.55 -4.25
C ALA A 44 7.88 -8.26 -4.64
N SER A 45 7.26 -8.98 -3.69
CA SER A 45 5.96 -9.63 -3.88
C SER A 45 4.83 -8.60 -4.02
N VAL A 46 4.86 -7.52 -3.24
CA VAL A 46 3.92 -6.40 -3.42
C VAL A 46 4.08 -5.79 -4.82
N LEU A 47 5.32 -5.50 -5.24
CA LEU A 47 5.60 -4.84 -6.50
C LEU A 47 5.20 -5.69 -7.72
N SER A 48 5.31 -7.02 -7.65
CA SER A 48 4.86 -7.91 -8.72
C SER A 48 3.34 -7.94 -8.89
N HIS A 49 2.60 -7.56 -7.85
CA HIS A 49 1.13 -7.45 -7.84
C HIS A 49 0.63 -5.99 -7.96
N ALA A 50 1.55 -5.02 -7.95
CA ALA A 50 1.24 -3.61 -8.05
C ALA A 50 1.25 -3.16 -9.52
N ALA A 51 0.22 -2.41 -9.92
CA ALA A 51 0.11 -1.84 -11.25
C ALA A 51 -0.32 -0.37 -11.18
N GLN A 52 0.21 0.45 -12.08
CA GLN A 52 -0.26 1.82 -12.27
C GLN A 52 -1.61 1.80 -13.00
N SER A 53 -2.61 2.47 -12.44
CA SER A 53 -3.93 2.68 -13.05
C SER A 53 -4.25 4.17 -13.08
N GLY A 54 -3.96 4.81 -14.22
CA GLY A 54 -4.04 6.27 -14.32
C GLY A 54 -3.13 6.96 -13.30
N HIS A 55 -3.71 7.74 -12.38
CA HIS A 55 -2.98 8.42 -11.31
C HIS A 55 -2.88 7.60 -10.01
N ASP A 56 -3.36 6.37 -10.00
CA ASP A 56 -3.44 5.53 -8.81
C ASP A 56 -2.52 4.32 -8.93
N VAL A 57 -2.09 3.76 -7.80
CA VAL A 57 -1.48 2.43 -7.74
C VAL A 57 -2.53 1.44 -7.25
N VAL A 58 -2.65 0.32 -7.93
CA VAL A 58 -3.53 -0.79 -7.53
C VAL A 58 -2.68 -2.00 -7.22
N ILE A 59 -2.80 -2.53 -6.00
CA ILE A 59 -2.14 -3.75 -5.53
C ILE A 59 -3.25 -4.80 -5.37
N ALA A 60 -3.22 -5.86 -6.19
CA ALA A 60 -4.27 -6.88 -6.19
C ALA A 60 -3.72 -8.26 -5.84
N THR A 61 -4.39 -8.98 -4.94
CA THR A 61 -4.02 -10.35 -4.55
C THR A 61 -5.28 -11.20 -4.35
N GLY A 62 -5.48 -12.19 -5.22
CA GLY A 62 -6.70 -13.00 -5.23
C GLY A 62 -7.95 -12.12 -5.44
N SER A 63 -8.83 -12.08 -4.44
CA SER A 63 -10.04 -11.25 -4.41
C SER A 63 -9.85 -9.90 -3.73
N ASP A 64 -8.70 -9.66 -3.12
CA ASP A 64 -8.42 -8.44 -2.36
C ASP A 64 -7.71 -7.39 -3.25
N THR A 65 -7.98 -6.12 -3.02
CA THR A 65 -7.41 -5.01 -3.80
C THR A 65 -7.22 -3.78 -2.93
N LEU A 66 -5.99 -3.25 -2.92
CA LEU A 66 -5.66 -1.97 -2.30
C LEU A 66 -5.39 -0.93 -3.39
N THR A 67 -6.13 0.16 -3.38
CA THR A 67 -5.91 1.30 -4.27
C THR A 67 -5.29 2.47 -3.50
N LEU A 68 -4.10 2.89 -3.91
CA LEU A 68 -3.44 4.11 -3.44
C LEU A 68 -3.76 5.23 -4.44
N LYS A 69 -4.62 6.17 -4.06
CA LYS A 69 -4.98 7.28 -4.93
C LYS A 69 -3.83 8.25 -5.10
N ASN A 70 -3.77 8.88 -6.28
CA ASN A 70 -2.80 9.94 -6.60
C ASN A 70 -1.34 9.55 -6.30
N THR A 71 -1.04 8.26 -6.40
CA THR A 71 0.26 7.68 -6.09
C THR A 71 0.88 7.16 -7.37
N GLN A 72 2.19 7.38 -7.54
CA GLN A 72 2.94 6.82 -8.65
C GLN A 72 3.71 5.60 -8.18
N LEU A 73 3.65 4.51 -8.96
CA LEU A 73 4.30 3.24 -8.65
C LEU A 73 5.83 3.41 -8.50
N ASP A 74 6.44 4.29 -9.30
CA ASP A 74 7.87 4.59 -9.23
C ASP A 74 8.29 5.42 -8.01
N LYS A 75 7.32 5.90 -7.21
CA LYS A 75 7.56 6.62 -5.95
C LYS A 75 7.47 5.71 -4.74
N LEU A 76 6.95 4.50 -4.90
CA LEU A 76 6.92 3.51 -3.83
C LEU A 76 8.31 2.93 -3.60
N ASN A 77 8.65 2.71 -2.34
CA ASN A 77 9.92 2.14 -1.92
C ASN A 77 9.71 1.11 -0.81
N SER A 78 10.72 0.28 -0.55
CA SER A 78 10.61 -0.79 0.44
C SER A 78 10.38 -0.33 1.87
N HIS A 79 10.74 0.91 2.24
CA HIS A 79 10.49 1.46 3.58
C HIS A 79 9.02 1.86 3.78
N ASP A 80 8.24 1.96 2.71
CA ASP A 80 6.81 2.21 2.77
C ASP A 80 6.04 0.96 3.24
N PHE A 81 6.69 -0.22 3.26
CA PHE A 81 6.03 -1.50 3.49
C PHE A 81 6.67 -2.30 4.62
N HIS A 82 5.83 -2.76 5.54
CA HIS A 82 6.17 -3.69 6.61
C HIS A 82 5.43 -5.03 6.43
N PHE A 83 6.03 -6.10 6.93
CA PHE A 83 5.51 -7.46 6.79
C PHE A 83 5.56 -8.18 8.14
N ALA A 84 4.38 -8.43 8.72
CA ALA A 84 4.22 -9.01 10.06
C ALA A 84 3.53 -10.38 10.05
#